data_AF-A0A2N3HZS3-F1
#
_entry.id   AF-A0A2N3HZS3-F1
#
_cell.length_a   1.000
_cell.length_b   1.000
_cell.length_c   1.000
_cell.angle_alpha   90.00
_cell.angle_beta   90.00
_cell.angle_gamma   90.00
#
_symmetry.space_group_name_H-M   'P 1'
#
loop_
_entity.id
_entity.type
_entity.pdbx_description
1 polymer ?
#
loop_
_entity_poly.entity_id
_entity_poly.type
_entity_poly.pdbx_seq_one_letter_code
_entity_poly.pdbx_strand_id
1 'polypeptide(L)'
;MKKILPIIYTIATILIIVGALFILQAEEYGLSILSLGLILNVFYRLGTTNYESIKLFKFMEILRFANIIFMIVACLGFFLDWEQKFNFLILTIVFDLLLNLKEISFKNK
;
A
#
# COMPACT_ATOMS: atom_id res chain seq x y z
N MET A 1 -3.74 -18.66 8.89
CA MET A 1 -3.32 -17.43 8.14
C MET A 1 -4.45 -16.76 7.35
N LYS A 2 -5.33 -17.49 6.63
CA LYS A 2 -6.37 -16.88 5.75
C LYS A 2 -7.38 -15.92 6.42
N LYS A 3 -7.69 -16.09 7.72
CA LYS A 3 -8.64 -15.21 8.45
C LYS A 3 -8.02 -13.91 8.98
N ILE A 4 -6.71 -13.86 9.19
CA ILE A 4 -6.02 -12.71 9.77
C ILE A 4 -5.68 -11.68 8.68
N LEU A 5 -5.37 -12.14 7.48
CA LEU A 5 -5.04 -11.31 6.31
C LEU A 5 -6.09 -10.22 6.00
N PRO A 6 -7.41 -10.53 5.94
CA PRO A 6 -8.43 -9.50 5.75
C PRO A 6 -8.47 -8.46 6.87
N ILE A 7 -8.21 -8.87 8.12
CA ILE A 7 -8.19 -7.97 9.27
C ILE A 7 -6.99 -7.02 9.18
N ILE A 8 -5.81 -7.54 8.84
CA ILE A 8 -4.60 -6.72 8.62
C ILE A 8 -4.85 -5.69 7.51
N TYR A 9 -5.45 -6.12 6.39
CA TYR A 9 -5.78 -5.21 5.30
C TYR A 9 -6.74 -4.09 5.72
N THR A 10 -7.80 -4.43 6.44
CA THR A 10 -8.77 -3.44 6.93
C THR A 10 -8.12 -2.45 7.88
N ILE A 11 -7.32 -2.93 8.84
CA ILE A 11 -6.60 -2.05 9.77
C ILE A 11 -5.61 -1.15 9.02
N ALA A 12 -4.84 -1.71 8.08
CA ALA A 12 -3.91 -0.95 7.24
C ALA A 12 -4.63 0.18 6.50
N THR A 13 -5.77 -0.14 5.87
CA THR A 13 -6.58 0.81 5.11
C THR A 13 -7.12 1.93 6.01
N ILE A 14 -7.65 1.58 7.18
CA ILE A 14 -8.14 2.57 8.16
C ILE A 14 -7.01 3.51 8.59
N LEU A 15 -5.84 2.97 8.92
CA LEU A 15 -4.69 3.77 9.34
C LEU A 15 -4.19 4.69 8.23
N ILE A 16 -4.19 4.23 6.97
CA ILE A 16 -3.81 5.08 5.83
C ILE A 16 -4.81 6.24 5.67
N ILE A 17 -6.12 5.98 5.74
CA ILE A 17 -7.16 7.01 5.61
C ILE A 17 -7.07 8.01 6.77
N VAL A 18 -7.01 7.51 8.01
CA VAL A 18 -6.92 8.35 9.21
C VAL A 18 -5.62 9.16 9.21
N GLY A 19 -4.48 8.53 8.90
CA GLY A 19 -3.19 9.21 8.81
C GLY A 19 -3.20 10.32 7.75
N ALA A 20 -3.78 10.08 6.58
CA ALA A 20 -3.94 11.10 5.54
C ALA A 20 -4.83 12.28 6.00
N LEU A 21 -5.93 11.99 6.70
CA LEU A 21 -6.81 13.04 7.26
C LEU A 21 -6.08 13.90 8.31
N PHE A 22 -5.28 13.28 9.18
CA PHE A 22 -4.52 13.99 10.20
C PHE A 22 -3.43 14.88 9.57
N ILE A 23 -2.77 14.41 8.50
CA ILE A 23 -1.83 15.23 7.73
C ILE A 23 -2.52 16.47 7.15
N LEU A 24 -3.73 16.33 6.60
CA LEU A 24 -4.51 17.46 6.07
C LEU A 24 -4.92 18.46 7.15
N GLN A 25 -5.06 17.99 8.40
CA GLN A 25 -5.36 18.83 9.57
C GLN A 25 -4.10 19.39 10.24
N ALA A 26 -2.91 19.17 9.66
CA ALA A 26 -1.60 19.56 10.21
C ALA A 26 -1.31 18.99 11.62
N GLU A 27 -1.89 17.83 11.93
CA GLU A 27 -1.67 17.12 13.19
C GLU A 27 -0.33 16.36 13.16
N GLU A 28 0.48 16.50 14.22
CA GLU A 28 1.84 15.95 14.29
C GLU A 28 1.87 14.42 14.16
N TYR A 29 0.82 13.73 14.61
CA TYR A 29 0.73 12.27 14.57
C TYR A 29 0.28 11.70 13.21
N GLY A 30 -0.14 12.54 12.26
CA GLY A 30 -0.66 12.04 10.98
C GLY A 30 0.36 11.21 10.19
N LEU A 31 1.62 11.64 10.24
CA LEU A 31 2.72 11.03 9.50
C LEU A 31 3.12 9.66 10.06
N SER A 32 3.10 9.50 11.38
CA SER A 32 3.38 8.23 12.04
C SER A 32 2.25 7.22 11.83
N ILE A 33 0.99 7.65 11.95
CA ILE A 33 -0.20 6.83 11.69
C ILE A 33 -0.20 6.35 10.23
N LEU A 34 0.06 7.24 9.28
CA LEU A 34 0.15 6.93 7.86
C LEU A 34 1.25 5.88 7.59
N SER A 35 2.45 6.10 8.13
CA SER A 35 3.59 5.19 7.95
C SER A 35 3.29 3.80 8.50
N LEU A 36 2.62 3.71 9.65
CA LEU A 36 2.24 2.45 10.26
C LEU A 36 1.19 1.70 9.41
N GLY A 37 0.22 2.42 8.84
CA GLY A 37 -0.74 1.89 7.88
C GLY A 37 -0.09 1.35 6.61
N LEU A 38 0.86 2.09 6.03
CA LEU A 38 1.61 1.66 4.85
C LEU A 38 2.44 0.40 5.12
N ILE A 39 3.11 0.32 6.27
CA ILE A 39 3.88 -0.86 6.68
C ILE A 39 2.96 -2.09 6.79
N LEU A 40 1.81 -1.96 7.45
CA LEU A 40 0.83 -3.05 7.54
C LEU A 40 0.32 -3.48 6.16
N ASN A 41 0.12 -2.54 5.23
CA ASN A 41 -0.30 -2.85 3.86
C ASN A 41 0.80 -3.61 3.10
N VAL A 42 2.07 -3.26 3.29
CA VAL A 42 3.20 -4.01 2.72
C VAL A 42 3.22 -5.44 3.25
N PHE A 43 3.05 -5.65 4.56
CA PHE A 43 2.96 -7.00 5.14
C PHE A 43 1.79 -7.80 4.58
N TYR A 44 0.62 -7.17 4.43
CA TYR A 44 -0.54 -7.81 3.80
C TYR A 44 -0.24 -8.24 2.36
N ARG A 45 0.33 -7.35 1.54
CA ARG A 45 0.65 -7.65 0.15
C ARG A 45 1.71 -8.74 0.02
N LEU A 46 2.77 -8.71 0.83
CA LEU A 46 3.76 -9.79 0.87
C LEU A 46 3.14 -11.14 1.27
N GLY A 47 2.20 -11.14 2.20
CA GLY A 47 1.49 -12.35 2.64
C GLY A 47 0.45 -12.90 1.65
N THR A 48 0.00 -12.09 0.68
CA THR A 48 -0.95 -12.48 -0.38
C THR A 48 -0.32 -12.62 -1.76
N THR A 49 0.98 -12.34 -1.88
CA THR A 49 1.72 -12.45 -3.12
C THR A 49 2.00 -13.92 -3.42
N ASN A 50 1.62 -14.37 -4.61
CA ASN A 50 1.93 -15.73 -5.06
C ASN A 50 3.31 -15.71 -5.75
N TYR A 51 4.33 -16.20 -5.04
CA TYR A 51 5.70 -16.21 -5.56
C TYR A 51 5.89 -17.09 -6.81
N GLU A 52 5.00 -18.06 -7.04
CA GLU A 52 5.02 -18.89 -8.26
C GLU A 52 4.56 -18.12 -9.49
N SER A 53 3.61 -17.19 -9.36
CA SER A 53 3.13 -16.35 -10.48
C SER A 53 4.10 -15.22 -10.84
N ILE A 54 4.96 -14.79 -9.91
CA ILE A 54 6.07 -13.85 -10.19
C ILE A 54 7.09 -14.48 -11.14
N LYS A 55 7.43 -15.76 -10.96
CA LYS A 55 8.34 -16.49 -11.88
C LYS A 55 7.79 -16.60 -13.30
N LEU A 56 6.47 -16.56 -13.47
CA LEU A 56 5.80 -16.59 -14.77
C LEU A 56 5.67 -15.21 -15.42
N PHE A 57 6.29 -14.16 -14.86
CA PHE A 57 6.25 -12.78 -15.37
C PHE A 57 4.85 -12.29 -15.73
N LYS A 58 3.83 -12.71 -14.95
CA LYS A 58 2.48 -12.16 -15.14
C LYS A 58 2.53 -10.66 -14.84
N PHE A 59 2.20 -9.84 -15.84
CA PHE A 59 2.26 -8.38 -15.77
C PHE A 59 1.64 -7.79 -14.49
N MET A 60 0.55 -8.41 -14.01
CA MET A 60 -0.13 -7.99 -12.78
C MET A 60 0.70 -8.17 -11.50
N GLU A 61 1.46 -9.26 -11.39
CA GLU A 61 2.31 -9.51 -10.23
C GLU A 61 3.52 -8.59 -10.22
N ILE A 62 4.06 -8.27 -11.40
CA ILE A 62 5.13 -7.27 -11.55
C ILE A 62 4.62 -5.90 -11.08
N LEU A 63 3.41 -5.52 -11.49
CA LEU A 63 2.80 -4.25 -11.08
C LEU A 63 2.52 -4.22 -9.58
N ARG A 64 2.11 -5.37 -9.00
CA ARG A 64 1.91 -5.55 -7.55
C ARG A 64 3.22 -5.39 -6.78
N PHE A 65 4.30 -5.98 -7.28
CA PHE A 65 5.64 -5.86 -6.70
C PHE A 65 6.19 -4.43 -6.80
N ALA A 66 6.00 -3.78 -7.96
CA ALA A 66 6.35 -2.37 -8.15
C ALA A 66 5.61 -1.47 -7.16
N ASN A 67 4.31 -1.72 -6.91
CA ASN A 67 3.55 -0.98 -5.91
C ASN A 67 4.11 -1.17 -4.48
N ILE A 68 4.53 -2.40 -4.12
CA ILE A 68 5.20 -2.64 -2.83
C ILE A 68 6.49 -1.82 -2.72
N ILE A 69 7.29 -1.76 -3.79
CA ILE A 69 8.50 -0.94 -3.81
C ILE A 69 8.16 0.55 -3.64
N PHE A 70 7.16 1.07 -4.36
CA PHE A 70 6.74 2.47 -4.21
C PHE A 70 6.22 2.78 -2.80
N MET A 71 5.49 1.87 -2.16
CA MET A 71 5.10 2.00 -0.74
C MET A 71 6.32 2.13 0.17
N ILE A 72 7.33 1.27 0.00
CA ILE A 72 8.54 1.29 0.82
C ILE A 72 9.30 2.60 0.60
N VAL A 73 9.45 3.03 -0.66
CA VAL A 73 10.09 4.31 -1.01
C VAL A 73 9.33 5.49 -0.44
N ALA A 74 7.99 5.48 -0.47
CA ALA A 74 7.17 6.52 0.15
C ALA A 74 7.39 6.56 1.67
N CYS A 75 7.37 5.41 2.36
CA CYS A 75 7.67 5.33 3.79
C CYS A 75 9.07 5.90 4.10
N LEU A 76 10.10 5.50 3.35
CA LEU A 76 11.46 6.02 3.52
C LEU A 76 11.53 7.53 3.23
N GLY A 77 10.82 8.00 2.20
CA GLY A 77 10.73 9.43 1.89
C GLY A 77 10.10 10.24 3.02
N PHE A 78 9.17 9.66 3.77
CA PHE A 78 8.62 10.29 4.98
C PHE A 78 9.63 10.32 6.13
N PHE A 79 10.38 9.24 6.36
CA PHE A 79 11.42 9.19 7.39
C PHE A 79 12.62 10.11 7.10
N LEU A 80 13.01 10.24 5.84
CA LEU A 80 14.15 11.04 5.38
C LEU A 80 13.76 12.48 5.03
N ASP A 81 12.51 12.87 5.28
CA ASP A 81 11.95 14.19 5.00
C ASP A 81 12.18 14.67 3.54
N TRP A 82 11.98 13.78 2.57
CA TRP A 82 12.14 14.12 1.15
C TRP A 82 11.05 15.08 0.67
N GLU A 83 11.43 16.06 -0.14
CA GLU A 83 10.49 17.03 -0.75
C GLU A 83 9.38 16.34 -1.55
N GLN A 84 9.69 15.22 -2.22
CA GLN A 84 8.74 14.50 -3.06
C GLN A 84 7.97 13.38 -2.35
N LYS A 85 8.05 13.28 -1.01
CA LYS A 85 7.38 12.22 -0.22
C LYS A 85 5.88 12.10 -0.51
N PHE A 86 5.18 13.23 -0.70
CA PHE A 86 3.75 13.25 -1.02
C PHE A 86 3.44 12.80 -2.45
N ASN A 87 4.30 13.11 -3.42
CA ASN A 87 4.12 12.66 -4.80
C ASN A 87 4.25 11.14 -4.89
N PHE A 88 5.23 10.57 -4.20
CA PHE A 88 5.38 9.12 -4.09
C PHE A 88 4.18 8.48 -3.37
N LEU A 89 3.67 9.09 -2.31
CA LEU A 89 2.47 8.60 -1.62
C LEU A 89 1.26 8.55 -2.58
N ILE A 90 0.98 9.64 -3.30
CA ILE A 90 -0.14 9.70 -4.24
C ILE A 90 0.01 8.64 -5.33
N LEU A 91 1.21 8.53 -5.92
CA LEU A 91 1.51 7.53 -6.93
C LEU A 91 1.19 6.13 -6.42
N THR A 92 1.60 5.84 -5.20
CA THR A 92 1.37 4.56 -4.52
C THR A 92 -0.12 4.28 -4.35
N ILE A 93 -0.90 5.24 -3.86
CA ILE A 93 -2.36 5.10 -3.70
C ILE A 93 -3.05 4.85 -5.04
N VAL A 94 -2.66 5.58 -6.09
CA VAL A 94 -3.22 5.40 -7.45
C VAL A 94 -2.89 4.01 -7.98
N PHE A 95 -1.65 3.54 -7.82
CA PHE A 95 -1.27 2.18 -8.20
C PHE A 95 -2.03 1.12 -7.40
N ASP A 96 -2.24 1.34 -6.11
CA ASP A 96 -3.01 0.47 -5.23
C ASP A 96 -4.46 0.32 -5.73
N LEU A 97 -5.11 1.44 -6.06
CA LEU A 97 -6.46 1.49 -6.61
C LEU A 97 -6.55 0.79 -7.97
N LEU A 98 -5.60 1.02 -8.88
CA LEU A 98 -5.57 0.36 -10.19
C LEU A 98 -5.44 -1.16 -10.07
N LEU A 99 -4.62 -1.63 -9.14
CA LEU A 99 -4.46 -3.06 -8.85
C LEU A 99 -5.75 -3.66 -8.28
N ASN A 100 -6.36 -2.99 -7.29
CA ASN A 100 -7.55 -3.48 -6.61
C ASN A 100 -8.79 -3.46 -7.54
N LEU A 101 -8.95 -2.43 -8.39
CA LEU A 101 -10.04 -2.37 -9.39
C LEU A 101 -9.96 -3.53 -10.39
N LYS A 102 -8.74 -3.90 -10.82
CA LYS A 102 -8.56 -5.03 -11.74
C LYS A 102 -8.83 -6.37 -11.06
N GLU A 103 -8.44 -6.55 -9.80
CA GLU A 103 -8.79 -7.76 -9.03
C GLU A 103 -10.32 -7.94 -8.88
N ILE A 104 -11.06 -6.84 -8.70
CA ILE A 104 -12.54 -6.86 -8.66
C ILE A 104 -13.12 -7.19 -10.04
N SER A 105 -12.58 -6.62 -11.13
CA SER A 105 -13.05 -6.88 -12.49
C SER A 105 -12.81 -8.32 -12.96
N PHE A 106 -11.73 -8.98 -12.53
CA PHE A 106 -11.39 -10.34 -12.94
C PHE A 106 -12.12 -11.43 -12.14
N LYS A 107 -12.66 -11.12 -10.95
CA LYS A 107 -13.49 -12.08 -10.18
C LYS A 107 -14.90 -12.29 -10.75
N ASN A 108 -15.33 -11.46 -11.71
CA ASN A 108 -16.64 -11.53 -12.36
C ASN A 108 -16.64 -12.33 -13.68
N LYS A 109 -15.65 -13.18 -13.94
CA LYS A 109 -15.66 -14.12 -15.08
C LYS A 109 -15.28 -15.53 -14.63
#